data_AF-A0A9J6GUZ3-F1
#
_entry.id   AF-A0A9J6GUZ3-F1
#
_cell.length_a   1.000
_cell.length_b   1.000
_cell.length_c   1.000
_cell.angle_alpha   90.00
_cell.angle_beta   90.00
_cell.angle_gamma   90.00
#
_symmetry.space_group_name_H-M   'P 1'
#
loop_
_entity.id
_entity.type
_entity.pdbx_description
1 polymer ?
#
loop_
_entity_poly.entity_id
_entity_poly.type
_entity_poly.pdbx_seq_one_letter_code
_entity_poly.pdbx_strand_id
1 'polypeptide(L)'
;MDRGGLVHPPMSILNAVAHNYAVVDQLSQNEVFLKLSNQRQVVTNLTGELLTNDDDGHSSEVLLKYVLWWSTKILLKNICRRMNDDILKAHSDTKKESCKHS
;
A
#
# COMPACT_ATOMS: atom_id res chain seq x y z
N MET A 1 -8.84 17.36 10.75
CA MET A 1 -9.46 16.79 11.96
C MET A 1 -10.96 16.65 11.70
N ASP A 2 -11.55 15.60 12.25
CA ASP A 2 -12.66 14.83 11.71
C ASP A 2 -13.87 15.66 11.24
N ARG A 3 -14.40 15.38 10.03
CA ARG A 3 -15.61 16.05 9.48
C ARG A 3 -16.90 15.43 10.04
N GLY A 4 -16.90 15.09 11.33
CA GLY A 4 -18.09 14.83 12.15
C GLY A 4 -18.84 13.52 11.91
N GLY A 5 -18.29 12.54 11.19
CA GLY A 5 -19.01 11.29 10.89
C GLY A 5 -18.16 10.07 10.58
N LEU A 6 -16.84 10.11 10.84
CA LEU A 6 -15.98 8.98 10.55
C LEU A 6 -16.03 7.97 11.71
N VAL A 7 -16.56 6.79 11.43
CA VAL A 7 -16.52 5.67 12.37
C VAL A 7 -15.06 5.32 12.60
N HIS A 8 -14.64 5.33 13.87
CA HIS A 8 -13.30 4.91 14.24
C HIS A 8 -13.22 3.39 14.14
N PRO A 9 -12.38 2.84 13.24
CA PRO A 9 -12.26 1.40 13.09
C PRO A 9 -11.64 0.78 14.35
N PRO A 10 -11.94 -0.51 14.64
CA PRO A 10 -11.29 -1.22 15.74
C PRO A 10 -9.77 -1.25 15.60
N MET A 11 -9.05 -1.28 16.72
CA MET A 11 -7.58 -1.30 16.73
C MET A 11 -6.98 -2.49 15.96
N SER A 12 -7.64 -3.65 15.98
CA SER A 12 -7.22 -4.81 15.18
C SER A 12 -7.22 -4.52 13.68
N ILE A 13 -8.21 -3.77 13.19
CA ILE A 13 -8.31 -3.35 11.80
C ILE A 13 -7.22 -2.31 11.46
N LEU A 14 -6.96 -1.37 12.37
CA LEU A 14 -5.87 -0.39 12.20
C LEU A 14 -4.50 -1.08 12.13
N ASN A 15 -4.24 -2.02 13.04
CA ASN A 15 -2.99 -2.79 13.08
C ASN A 15 -2.82 -3.61 11.80
N ALA A 16 -3.87 -4.29 11.34
CA ALA A 16 -3.84 -5.04 10.08
C ALA A 16 -3.49 -4.15 8.88
N VAL A 17 -4.09 -2.96 8.79
CA VAL A 17 -3.79 -2.01 7.70
C VAL A 17 -2.38 -1.44 7.83
N ALA A 18 -1.90 -1.20 9.05
CA ALA A 18 -0.52 -0.73 9.29
C ALA A 18 0.52 -1.79 8.89
N HIS A 19 0.30 -3.06 9.23
CA HIS A 19 1.14 -4.16 8.76
C HIS A 19 1.11 -4.28 7.24
N ASN A 20 -0.08 -4.19 6.64
CA ASN A 20 -0.22 -4.22 5.19
C ASN A 20 0.55 -3.08 4.53
N TYR A 21 0.46 -1.86 5.09
CA TYR A 21 1.23 -0.71 4.62
C TYR A 21 2.74 -0.99 4.63
N ALA A 22 3.27 -1.50 5.74
CA ALA A 22 4.70 -1.81 5.85
C ALA A 22 5.14 -2.85 4.81
N VAL A 23 4.35 -3.90 4.60
CA VAL A 23 4.61 -4.94 3.58
C VAL A 23 4.61 -4.33 2.17
N VAL A 24 3.61 -3.53 1.82
CA VAL A 24 3.55 -2.91 0.48
C VAL A 24 4.70 -1.93 0.26
N ASP A 25 5.02 -1.11 1.26
CA ASP A 25 6.10 -0.12 1.17
C ASP A 25 7.45 -0.80 0.93
N GLN A 26 7.76 -1.87 1.68
CA GLN A 26 8.97 -2.67 1.46
C GLN A 26 9.00 -3.33 0.09
N LEU A 27 7.91 -3.99 -0.32
CA LEU A 27 7.84 -4.67 -1.61
C LEU A 27 7.91 -3.70 -2.79
N SER A 28 7.43 -2.47 -2.63
CA SER A 28 7.47 -1.45 -3.68
C SER A 28 8.89 -1.03 -4.08
N GLN A 29 9.88 -1.27 -3.22
CA GLN A 29 11.30 -1.06 -3.53
C GLN A 29 11.89 -2.18 -4.39
N ASN A 30 11.17 -3.28 -4.59
CA ASN A 30 11.63 -4.44 -5.36
C ASN A 30 11.08 -4.41 -6.79
N GLU A 31 11.96 -4.26 -7.78
CA GLU A 31 11.57 -4.22 -9.20
C GLU A 31 10.87 -5.50 -9.70
N VAL A 32 11.21 -6.66 -9.14
CA VAL A 32 10.56 -7.93 -9.51
C VAL A 32 9.11 -7.89 -9.09
N PHE A 33 8.84 -7.41 -7.87
CA PHE A 33 7.49 -7.22 -7.37
C PHE A 33 6.70 -6.25 -8.25
N LEU A 34 7.32 -5.13 -8.66
CA LEU A 34 6.70 -4.13 -9.52
C LEU A 34 6.27 -4.68 -10.90
N LYS A 35 6.89 -5.77 -11.38
CA LYS A 35 6.58 -6.43 -12.65
C LYS A 35 5.51 -7.53 -12.54
N LEU A 36 5.10 -7.92 -11.33
CA LEU A 36 4.09 -8.95 -11.13
C LEU A 36 2.69 -8.46 -11.51
N SER A 37 1.91 -9.30 -12.21
CA SER A 37 0.50 -9.02 -12.52
C SER A 37 -0.43 -9.29 -11.34
N ASN A 38 0.03 -10.03 -10.33
CA ASN A 38 -0.73 -10.50 -9.18
C ASN A 38 -0.27 -9.86 -7.85
N GLN A 39 0.36 -8.68 -7.88
CA GLN A 39 0.87 -7.96 -6.70
C GLN A 39 -0.10 -7.94 -5.51
N ARG A 40 -1.39 -7.69 -5.77
CA ARG A 40 -2.42 -7.64 -4.73
C ARG A 40 -2.56 -8.98 -4.00
N GLN A 41 -2.54 -10.08 -4.74
CA GLN A 41 -2.63 -11.42 -4.16
C GLN A 41 -1.39 -11.73 -3.33
N VAL A 42 -0.21 -11.39 -3.84
CA VAL A 42 1.07 -11.59 -3.13
C VAL A 42 1.07 -10.85 -1.79
N VAL A 43 0.76 -9.55 -1.79
CA VAL A 43 0.70 -8.73 -0.57
C VAL A 43 -0.36 -9.25 0.40
N THR A 44 -1.56 -9.58 -0.09
CA THR A 44 -2.65 -10.03 0.78
C THR A 44 -2.30 -11.34 1.47
N ASN A 45 -1.67 -12.28 0.74
CA ASN A 45 -1.24 -13.56 1.30
C ASN A 45 -0.12 -13.35 2.31
N LEU A 46 0.93 -12.60 1.95
CA LEU A 46 2.07 -12.33 2.84
C LEU A 46 1.63 -11.65 4.15
N THR A 47 0.77 -10.63 4.05
CA THR A 47 0.28 -9.92 5.23
C THR A 47 -0.68 -10.79 6.04
N GLY A 48 -1.49 -11.62 5.37
CA GLY A 48 -2.35 -12.60 6.03
C GLY A 48 -1.54 -13.60 6.84
N GLU A 49 -0.54 -14.24 6.22
CA GLU A 49 0.39 -15.17 6.89
C GLU A 49 1.08 -14.50 8.09
N LEU A 50 1.49 -13.24 7.98
CA LEU A 50 2.11 -12.50 9.08
C LEU A 50 1.17 -12.35 10.28
N LEU A 51 -0.12 -12.11 10.02
CA LEU A 51 -1.13 -11.82 11.04
C LEU A 51 -1.79 -13.09 11.60
N THR A 52 -1.87 -14.18 10.83
CA THR A 52 -2.41 -15.47 11.29
C THR A 52 -1.47 -16.17 12.27
N ASN A 53 -0.17 -15.85 12.26
CA ASN A 53 0.76 -16.34 13.27
C ASN A 53 0.48 -15.77 14.69
N ASP A 54 -0.36 -14.73 14.81
CA ASP A 54 -0.64 -14.04 16.06
C ASP A 54 -2.05 -14.29 16.66
N ASP A 55 -3.00 -14.96 15.98
CA ASP A 55 -4.38 -15.13 16.50
C ASP A 55 -5.14 -16.39 15.99
N ASP A 56 -5.60 -17.26 16.92
CA ASP A 56 -6.29 -18.56 16.71
C ASP A 56 -7.77 -18.48 16.27
N GLY A 57 -8.23 -17.38 15.66
CA GLY A 57 -9.65 -17.12 15.38
C GLY A 57 -10.07 -17.27 13.91
N HIS A 58 -10.76 -18.36 13.54
CA HIS A 58 -11.24 -18.57 12.16
C HIS A 58 -12.25 -17.51 11.64
N SER A 59 -12.98 -16.81 12.52
CA SER A 59 -13.95 -15.77 12.10
C SER A 59 -13.29 -14.42 11.83
N SER A 60 -12.18 -14.11 12.50
CA SER A 60 -11.37 -12.91 12.25
C SER A 60 -10.60 -12.99 10.95
N GLU A 61 -10.21 -14.19 10.52
CA GLU A 61 -9.42 -14.42 9.30
C GLU A 61 -10.15 -13.95 8.02
N VAL A 62 -11.45 -14.23 7.89
CA VAL A 62 -12.23 -13.82 6.71
C VAL A 62 -12.35 -12.30 6.63
N LEU A 63 -12.71 -11.64 7.74
CA LEU A 63 -12.80 -10.18 7.80
C LEU A 63 -11.45 -9.53 7.52
N LEU A 64 -10.38 -10.09 8.10
CA LEU A 64 -9.01 -9.63 7.89
C LEU A 64 -8.60 -9.72 6.42
N LYS A 65 -8.87 -10.86 5.76
CA LYS A 65 -8.59 -11.04 4.34
C LYS A 65 -9.29 -9.99 3.48
N TYR A 66 -10.55 -9.66 3.77
CA TYR A 66 -11.26 -8.59 3.07
C TYR A 66 -10.60 -7.23 3.28
N VAL A 67 -10.25 -6.89 4.53
CA VAL A 67 -9.59 -5.63 4.88
C VAL A 67 -8.23 -5.51 4.18
N LEU A 68 -7.42 -6.57 4.20
CA LEU A 68 -6.14 -6.64 3.53
C LEU A 68 -6.28 -6.51 2.02
N TRP A 69 -7.26 -7.18 1.41
CA TRP A 69 -7.48 -7.10 -0.03
C TRP A 69 -7.82 -5.67 -0.50
N TRP A 70 -8.71 -4.99 0.22
CA TRP A 70 -9.12 -3.63 -0.10
C TRP A 70 -8.01 -2.62 0.18
N SER A 71 -7.37 -2.70 1.33
CA SER A 71 -6.26 -1.80 1.68
C SER A 71 -5.09 -1.98 0.72
N THR A 72 -4.71 -3.20 0.35
CA THR A 72 -3.68 -3.46 -0.66
C THR A 72 -3.97 -2.76 -1.98
N LYS A 73 -5.21 -2.84 -2.47
CA LYS A 73 -5.61 -2.16 -3.71
C LYS A 73 -5.42 -0.64 -3.62
N ILE A 74 -5.81 -0.03 -2.49
CA ILE A 74 -5.66 1.40 -2.26
C ILE A 74 -4.18 1.78 -2.17
N LEU A 75 -3.40 1.02 -1.42
CA LEU A 75 -1.97 1.24 -1.22
C LEU A 75 -1.18 1.16 -2.52
N LEU A 76 -1.38 0.10 -3.31
CA LEU A 76 -0.73 -0.04 -4.61
C LEU A 76 -1.08 1.14 -5.54
N LYS A 77 -2.35 1.54 -5.60
CA LYS A 77 -2.77 2.70 -6.40
C LYS A 77 -2.07 3.99 -5.96
N ASN A 78 -1.93 4.20 -4.65
CA ASN A 78 -1.27 5.38 -4.11
C ASN A 78 0.25 5.37 -4.40
N ILE A 79 0.89 4.21 -4.31
CA ILE A 79 2.31 4.05 -4.65
C ILE A 79 2.54 4.30 -6.13
N CYS A 80 1.75 3.69 -7.03
CA CYS A 80 1.87 3.95 -8.46
C CYS A 80 1.68 5.44 -8.78
N ARG A 81 0.73 6.12 -8.11
CA ARG A 81 0.55 7.56 -8.28
C ARG A 81 1.80 8.34 -7.83
N ARG A 82 2.32 8.04 -6.63
CA ARG A 82 3.53 8.69 -6.11
C ARG A 82 4.72 8.52 -7.06
N MET A 83 4.96 7.30 -7.53
CA MET A 83 6.05 7.02 -8.49
C MET A 83 5.88 7.82 -9.79
N ASN A 84 4.66 7.91 -10.32
CA ASN A 84 4.38 8.70 -11.52
C ASN A 84 4.60 10.20 -11.27
N ASP A 85 4.17 10.71 -10.12
CA ASP A 85 4.36 12.11 -9.73
C ASP A 85 5.86 12.43 -9.61
N ASP A 86 6.66 11.52 -9.04
CA ASP A 86 8.11 11.66 -8.93
C ASP A 86 8.81 11.69 -10.30
N ILE A 87 8.39 10.81 -11.23
CA ILE A 87 8.89 10.79 -12.61
C ILE A 87 8.55 12.11 -13.32
N LEU A 88 7.30 12.58 -13.22
CA LEU A 88 6.87 13.84 -13.83
C LEU A 88 7.62 15.04 -13.27
N LYS A 89 7.86 15.05 -11.96
CA LYS A 89 8.65 16.10 -11.30
C LYS A 89 10.09 16.12 -11.83
N ALA A 90 10.75 14.96 -11.90
CA ALA A 90 12.10 14.84 -12.42
C ALA A 90 12.21 15.38 -13.86
N HIS A 91 11.28 15.03 -14.75
CA HIS A 91 11.24 15.57 -16.12
C HIS A 91 11.05 17.09 -16.16
N SER A 92 10.20 17.63 -15.27
CA SER A 92 9.95 19.07 -15.22
C SER A 92 11.16 19.87 -14.75
N ASP A 93 11.96 19.30 -13.85
CA ASP A 93 13.17 19.91 -13.30
C ASP A 93 14.30 19.89 -14.36
N THR A 94 14.48 18.76 -15.07
CA THR A 94 15.45 18.69 -16.20
C THR A 94 15.13 19.70 -17.30
N LYS A 95 13.85 19.92 -17.62
CA LYS A 95 13.43 20.91 -18.64
C LYS A 95 13.73 22.35 -18.20
N LYS A 96 13.57 22.67 -16.91
CA LYS A 96 13.90 24.00 -16.37
C LYS A 96 15.41 24.25 -16.34
N GLU A 97 16.23 23.25 -16.06
CA GLU A 97 17.70 23.38 -16.09
C GLU A 97 18.23 23.59 -17.51
N SER A 98 17.66 22.90 -18.50
CA SER A 98 17.97 23.09 -19.92
C SER A 98 17.65 24.50 -20.43
N CYS A 99 16.53 25.11 -20.01
CA CYS A 99 16.18 26.49 -20.40
C CYS A 99 16.98 27.58 -19.67
N LYS A 100 17.67 27.26 -18.56
CA LYS A 100 18.53 28.23 -17.85
C LYS A 100 19.93 28.37 -18.46
N HIS A 101 20.29 27.49 -19.38
CA HIS A 101 21.60 27.47 -20.06
C HIS A 101 21.49 27.79 -21.56
N SER A 102 20.36 28.35 -22.00
CA SER A 102 20.15 28.92 -23.35
C SER A 102 19.87 30.41 -23.25
#